data_AF-A0AAP8PRB6-F1
#
_entry.id   AF-A0AAP8PRB6-F1
#
_cell.length_a   1.000
_cell.length_b   1.000
_cell.length_c   1.000
_cell.angle_alpha   90.00
_cell.angle_beta   90.00
_cell.angle_gamma   90.00
#
_symmetry.space_group_name_H-M   'P 1'
#
loop_
_entity.id
_entity.type
_entity.pdbx_description
1 polymer ?
#
loop_
_entity_poly.entity_id
_entity_poly.type
_entity_poly.pdbx_seq_one_letter_code
_entity_poly.pdbx_strand_id
1 'polypeptide(L)'
;MFLSFILIVIIVLLIIAIMIEHHVLQNKLETEQYAKNQVVTKVHSITAENTELKSQLFDSGMDANSHHYGIRKAKHDLTEILNGLKNQRHIARYEIIATDRFAVKHPLFEDVRHFDYIVLTDKGIFNLDIKHWKQKTFYHFTVGGNDKQLSEQHQDLTDEQRVGHYIAEQYHSQFKSPNEATYTFVEQIKNNKVSYQFYDYDPYEKAKQSNKDISEKVSAYLKQSIPSIGLVYFTDGSVNIIDGVYRSNANTETLSSSSLEHVITETVDNQTEAISKSQFDDLLQHIH
;
A
#
# COMPACT_ATOMS: atom_id res chain seq x y z
N MET A 1 -45.16 -27.81 41.46
CA MET A 1 -45.30 -26.54 40.70
C MET A 1 -44.00 -25.75 40.61
N PHE A 2 -43.23 -25.59 41.68
CA PHE A 2 -41.93 -24.89 41.65
C PHE A 2 -40.89 -25.54 40.73
N LEU A 3 -40.79 -26.87 40.78
CA LEU A 3 -39.87 -27.67 39.95
C LEU A 3 -40.20 -27.59 38.45
N SER A 4 -41.50 -27.53 38.12
CA SER A 4 -41.99 -27.35 36.74
C SER A 4 -41.66 -25.95 36.21
N PHE A 5 -41.72 -24.93 37.06
CA PHE A 5 -41.37 -23.55 36.71
C PHE A 5 -39.86 -23.39 36.44
N ILE A 6 -39.02 -24.00 37.28
CA ILE A 6 -37.56 -24.03 37.08
C ILE A 6 -37.20 -24.71 35.75
N LEU A 7 -37.86 -25.82 35.42
CA LEU A 7 -37.62 -26.54 34.17
C LEU A 7 -37.93 -25.66 32.94
N ILE A 8 -39.04 -24.91 32.98
CA ILE A 8 -39.44 -24.00 31.90
C ILE A 8 -38.40 -22.88 31.72
N VAL A 9 -37.91 -22.30 32.80
CA VAL A 9 -36.87 -21.25 32.73
C VAL A 9 -35.58 -21.76 32.11
N ILE A 10 -35.15 -22.98 32.47
CA ILE A 10 -33.97 -23.62 31.88
C ILE A 10 -34.15 -23.86 30.38
N ILE A 11 -35.33 -24.33 29.96
CA ILE A 11 -35.64 -24.55 28.54
C ILE A 11 -35.58 -23.24 27.75
N VAL A 12 -36.12 -22.14 28.28
CA VAL A 12 -36.08 -20.83 27.63
C VAL A 12 -34.65 -20.32 27.48
N LEU A 13 -33.81 -20.46 28.52
CA LEU A 13 -32.39 -20.08 28.45
C LEU A 13 -31.63 -20.90 27.39
N LEU A 14 -31.92 -22.19 27.29
CA LEU A 14 -31.32 -23.07 26.29
C LEU A 14 -31.70 -22.67 24.85
N ILE A 15 -32.96 -22.30 24.62
CA ILE A 15 -33.44 -21.83 23.31
C ILE A 15 -32.73 -20.52 22.92
N ILE A 16 -32.57 -19.59 23.87
CA ILE A 16 -31.86 -18.32 23.62
C ILE A 16 -30.38 -18.57 23.29
N ALA A 17 -29.71 -19.45 24.04
CA ALA A 17 -28.31 -19.80 23.78
C ALA A 17 -28.12 -20.40 22.38
N ILE A 18 -29.00 -21.32 21.96
CA ILE A 18 -28.98 -21.92 20.62
C ILE A 18 -29.22 -20.86 19.54
N MET A 19 -30.14 -19.91 19.74
CA MET A 19 -30.37 -18.83 18.76
C MET A 19 -29.14 -17.93 18.61
N ILE A 20 -28.46 -17.58 19.70
CA ILE A 20 -27.24 -16.76 19.66
C ILE A 20 -26.13 -17.51 18.91
N GLU A 21 -25.92 -18.78 19.25
CA GLU A 21 -24.90 -19.61 18.61
C GLU A 21 -25.20 -19.79 17.11
N HIS A 22 -26.46 -20.04 16.73
CA HIS A 22 -26.87 -20.15 15.34
C HIS A 22 -26.62 -18.85 14.56
N HIS A 23 -26.90 -17.69 15.15
CA HIS A 23 -26.67 -16.41 14.49
C HIS A 23 -25.17 -16.11 14.30
N VAL A 24 -24.34 -16.42 15.30
CA VAL A 24 -22.88 -16.27 15.22
C VAL A 24 -22.29 -17.22 14.15
N LEU A 25 -22.77 -18.47 14.10
CA LEU A 25 -22.35 -19.43 13.08
C LEU A 25 -22.80 -19.03 11.67
N GLN A 26 -24.00 -18.46 11.51
CA GLN A 26 -24.46 -17.93 10.23
C GLN A 26 -23.60 -16.76 9.76
N ASN A 27 -23.30 -15.79 10.63
CA ASN A 27 -22.43 -14.66 10.29
C ASN A 27 -21.02 -15.13 9.91
N LYS A 28 -20.50 -16.17 10.59
CA LYS A 28 -19.22 -16.79 10.25
C LYS A 28 -19.27 -17.54 8.91
N LEU A 29 -20.36 -18.24 8.62
CA LEU A 29 -20.55 -18.95 7.36
C LEU A 29 -20.67 -17.98 6.18
N GLU A 30 -21.41 -16.88 6.36
CA GLU A 30 -21.57 -15.84 5.34
C GLU A 30 -20.24 -15.14 5.04
N THR A 31 -19.45 -14.82 6.08
CA THR A 31 -18.10 -14.26 5.90
C THR A 31 -17.14 -15.25 5.22
N GLU A 32 -17.19 -16.54 5.57
CA GLU A 32 -16.37 -17.57 4.89
C GLU A 32 -16.80 -17.82 3.43
N GLN A 33 -18.11 -17.87 3.15
CA GLN A 33 -18.63 -18.02 1.80
C GLN A 33 -18.31 -16.79 0.94
N TYR A 34 -18.43 -15.59 1.52
CA TYR A 34 -18.04 -14.35 0.86
C TYR A 34 -16.53 -14.31 0.60
N ALA A 35 -15.68 -14.67 1.57
CA ALA A 35 -14.24 -14.78 1.39
C ALA A 35 -13.90 -15.76 0.27
N LYS A 36 -14.57 -16.92 0.21
CA LYS A 36 -14.42 -17.90 -0.88
C LYS A 36 -14.83 -17.30 -2.22
N ASN A 37 -15.97 -16.62 -2.30
CA ASN A 37 -16.46 -16.01 -3.54
C ASN A 37 -15.54 -14.86 -3.99
N GLN A 38 -15.00 -14.07 -3.07
CA GLN A 38 -14.02 -13.04 -3.37
C GLN A 38 -12.72 -13.66 -3.88
N VAL A 39 -12.24 -14.76 -3.27
CA VAL A 39 -11.08 -15.52 -3.77
C VAL A 39 -11.35 -16.04 -5.18
N VAL A 40 -12.52 -16.63 -5.45
CA VAL A 40 -12.87 -17.14 -6.77
C VAL A 40 -12.94 -16.02 -7.80
N THR A 41 -13.60 -14.91 -7.49
CA THR A 41 -13.72 -13.74 -8.37
C THR A 41 -12.36 -13.10 -8.62
N LYS A 42 -11.54 -12.91 -7.58
CA LYS A 42 -10.17 -12.39 -7.71
C LYS A 42 -9.28 -13.35 -8.51
N VAL A 43 -9.37 -14.65 -8.29
CA VAL A 43 -8.62 -15.65 -9.09
C VAL A 43 -9.05 -15.60 -10.54
N HIS A 44 -10.35 -15.47 -10.84
CA HIS A 44 -10.83 -15.34 -12.22
C HIS A 44 -10.40 -14.03 -12.89
N SER A 45 -10.57 -12.89 -12.22
CA SER A 45 -10.16 -11.59 -12.76
C SER A 45 -8.65 -11.55 -13.01
N ILE A 46 -7.85 -12.11 -12.10
CA ILE A 46 -6.39 -12.16 -12.21
C ILE A 46 -5.95 -13.23 -13.20
N THR A 47 -6.70 -14.30 -13.42
CA THR A 47 -6.41 -15.27 -14.50
C THR A 47 -6.63 -14.60 -15.86
N ALA A 48 -7.71 -13.81 -16.00
CA ALA A 48 -7.96 -13.02 -17.20
C ALA A 48 -6.87 -11.95 -17.39
N GLU A 49 -6.57 -11.17 -16.36
CA GLU A 49 -5.53 -10.12 -16.36
C GLU A 49 -4.13 -10.71 -16.61
N ASN A 50 -3.76 -11.84 -15.99
CA ASN A 50 -2.51 -12.53 -16.29
C ASN A 50 -2.46 -13.08 -17.71
N THR A 51 -3.60 -13.48 -18.27
CA THR A 51 -3.65 -13.96 -19.64
C THR A 51 -3.45 -12.79 -20.59
N GLU A 52 -4.08 -11.64 -20.31
CA GLU A 52 -3.92 -10.38 -21.03
C GLU A 52 -2.49 -9.83 -20.94
N LEU A 53 -1.92 -9.77 -19.73
CA LEU A 53 -0.54 -9.34 -19.49
C LEU A 53 0.46 -10.34 -20.09
N LYS A 54 0.19 -11.65 -20.04
CA LYS A 54 0.99 -12.64 -20.77
C LYS A 54 0.92 -12.43 -22.27
N SER A 55 -0.25 -12.17 -22.84
CA SER A 55 -0.34 -11.83 -24.26
C SER A 55 0.45 -10.56 -24.58
N GLN A 56 0.37 -9.52 -23.75
CA GLN A 56 1.19 -8.32 -23.91
C GLN A 56 2.70 -8.60 -23.77
N LEU A 57 3.10 -9.50 -22.86
CA LEU A 57 4.49 -9.96 -22.71
C LEU A 57 5.00 -10.75 -23.93
N PHE A 58 4.16 -11.61 -24.50
CA PHE A 58 4.46 -12.37 -25.72
C PHE A 58 4.53 -11.44 -26.95
N ASP A 59 3.64 -10.47 -27.06
CA ASP A 59 3.64 -9.48 -28.15
C ASP A 59 4.83 -8.51 -28.05
N SER A 60 5.34 -8.26 -26.83
CA SER A 60 6.48 -7.37 -26.57
C SER A 60 7.86 -8.06 -26.61
N GLY A 61 7.90 -9.39 -26.80
CA GLY A 61 9.15 -10.16 -26.91
C GLY A 61 10.05 -10.16 -25.66
N MET A 62 9.50 -9.94 -24.46
CA MET A 62 10.29 -9.79 -23.23
C MET A 62 10.28 -11.06 -22.35
N ASP A 63 11.46 -11.65 -22.15
CA ASP A 63 11.67 -12.86 -21.35
C ASP A 63 11.44 -12.69 -19.83
N ALA A 64 11.04 -13.80 -19.22
CA ALA A 64 10.42 -13.95 -17.90
C ALA A 64 11.36 -13.80 -16.69
N ASN A 65 11.90 -12.60 -16.45
CA ASN A 65 12.36 -12.20 -15.12
C ASN A 65 11.37 -11.22 -14.47
N SER A 66 10.48 -11.80 -13.66
CA SER A 66 9.38 -11.18 -12.91
C SER A 66 9.70 -9.86 -12.18
N HIS A 67 10.93 -9.68 -11.70
CA HIS A 67 11.33 -8.48 -10.95
C HIS A 67 11.71 -7.33 -11.88
N HIS A 68 12.52 -7.62 -12.90
CA HIS A 68 12.97 -6.63 -13.87
C HIS A 68 11.84 -6.08 -14.74
N TYR A 69 10.77 -6.85 -14.95
CA TYR A 69 9.59 -6.35 -15.64
C TYR A 69 8.93 -5.19 -14.89
N GLY A 70 8.67 -5.33 -13.59
CA GLY A 70 8.04 -4.27 -12.79
C GLY A 70 8.87 -2.99 -12.78
N ILE A 71 10.19 -3.11 -12.62
CA ILE A 71 11.14 -2.00 -12.68
C ILE A 71 11.10 -1.29 -14.05
N ARG A 72 11.13 -2.06 -15.15
CA ARG A 72 11.06 -1.49 -16.50
C ARG A 72 9.73 -0.81 -16.79
N LYS A 73 8.62 -1.42 -16.37
CA LYS A 73 7.27 -0.86 -16.54
C LYS A 73 7.11 0.43 -15.73
N ALA A 74 7.49 0.43 -14.45
CA ALA A 74 7.44 1.63 -13.61
C ALA A 74 8.23 2.79 -14.24
N LYS A 75 9.43 2.51 -14.76
CA LYS A 75 10.22 3.53 -15.46
C LYS A 75 9.53 4.02 -16.74
N HIS A 76 8.90 3.14 -17.50
CA HIS A 76 8.15 3.49 -18.70
C HIS A 76 6.97 4.41 -18.36
N ASP A 77 6.11 3.99 -17.43
CA ASP A 77 4.94 4.74 -16.97
C ASP A 77 5.35 6.11 -16.40
N LEU A 78 6.38 6.16 -15.55
CA LEU A 78 6.95 7.42 -15.05
C LEU A 78 7.43 8.33 -16.18
N THR A 79 8.13 7.79 -17.17
CA THR A 79 8.66 8.57 -18.29
C THR A 79 7.52 9.14 -19.14
N GLU A 80 6.46 8.37 -19.37
CA GLU A 80 5.27 8.81 -20.10
C GLU A 80 4.57 9.96 -19.36
N ILE A 81 4.27 9.77 -18.07
CA ILE A 81 3.61 10.78 -17.22
C ILE A 81 4.43 12.07 -17.16
N LEU A 82 5.73 11.97 -16.85
CA LEU A 82 6.59 13.14 -16.69
C LEU A 82 6.84 13.86 -18.02
N ASN A 83 6.92 13.15 -19.13
CA ASN A 83 6.96 13.78 -20.45
C ASN A 83 5.65 14.48 -20.78
N GLY A 84 4.50 13.89 -20.42
CA GLY A 84 3.19 14.52 -20.51
C GLY A 84 3.16 15.86 -19.76
N LEU A 85 3.51 15.86 -18.48
CA LEU A 85 3.55 17.06 -17.63
C LEU A 85 4.54 18.10 -18.16
N LYS A 86 5.71 17.68 -18.66
CA LYS A 86 6.69 18.59 -19.25
C LYS A 86 6.18 19.24 -20.55
N ASN A 87 5.54 18.45 -21.41
CA ASN A 87 4.96 18.94 -22.67
C ASN A 87 3.80 19.91 -22.42
N GLN A 88 3.00 19.65 -21.39
CA GLN A 88 1.93 20.53 -20.94
C GLN A 88 2.44 21.74 -20.12
N ARG A 89 3.74 21.83 -19.86
CA ARG A 89 4.41 22.89 -19.07
C ARG A 89 4.00 22.95 -17.59
N HIS A 90 3.52 21.84 -17.04
CA HIS A 90 3.26 21.70 -15.60
C HIS A 90 4.56 21.61 -14.80
N ILE A 91 5.60 21.03 -15.39
CA ILE A 91 6.98 20.96 -14.88
C ILE A 91 7.97 21.45 -15.95
N ALA A 92 9.10 22.01 -15.54
CA ALA A 92 10.17 22.38 -16.46
C ALA A 92 11.23 21.27 -16.59
N ARG A 93 11.50 20.53 -15.51
CA ARG A 93 12.60 19.56 -15.41
C ARG A 93 12.18 18.35 -14.59
N TYR A 94 12.69 17.20 -14.96
CA TYR A 94 12.64 16.02 -14.13
C TYR A 94 13.85 15.13 -14.37
N GLU A 95 14.17 14.28 -13.40
CA GLU A 95 15.10 13.17 -13.51
C GLU A 95 14.55 11.95 -12.76
N ILE A 96 14.73 10.76 -13.33
CA ILE A 96 14.39 9.48 -12.68
C ILE A 96 15.70 8.79 -12.28
N ILE A 97 15.97 8.72 -10.99
CA ILE A 97 17.22 8.22 -10.41
C ILE A 97 16.97 6.83 -9.83
N ALA A 98 17.70 5.84 -10.32
CA ALA A 98 17.69 4.48 -9.76
C ALA A 98 18.53 4.43 -8.48
N THR A 99 17.97 3.91 -7.40
CA THR A 99 18.61 3.93 -6.07
C THR A 99 19.78 2.94 -5.97
N ASP A 100 19.80 1.91 -6.83
CA ASP A 100 20.90 0.95 -6.99
C ASP A 100 22.24 1.59 -7.39
N ARG A 101 22.22 2.82 -7.89
CA ARG A 101 23.40 3.59 -8.29
C ARG A 101 24.02 4.42 -7.17
N PHE A 102 23.36 4.55 -6.02
CA PHE A 102 23.89 5.36 -4.93
C PHE A 102 25.10 4.70 -4.29
N ALA A 103 26.15 5.49 -4.07
CA ALA A 103 27.30 5.02 -3.32
C ALA A 103 26.94 4.77 -1.85
N VAL A 104 27.42 3.66 -1.28
CA VAL A 104 27.19 3.29 0.15
C VAL A 104 27.60 4.40 1.13
N LYS A 105 28.55 5.26 0.73
CA LYS A 105 29.04 6.38 1.55
C LYS A 105 28.20 7.65 1.41
N HIS A 106 27.20 7.67 0.54
CA HIS A 106 26.38 8.84 0.28
C HIS A 106 25.53 9.18 1.52
N PRO A 107 25.39 10.46 1.93
CA PRO A 107 24.63 10.84 3.13
C PRO A 107 23.14 10.44 3.13
N LEU A 108 22.56 10.25 1.94
CA LEU A 108 21.19 9.79 1.75
C LEU A 108 21.08 8.26 1.59
N PHE A 109 22.20 7.52 1.51
CA PHE A 109 22.20 6.10 1.12
C PHE A 109 21.26 5.23 1.98
N GLU A 110 21.28 5.41 3.30
CA GLU A 110 20.44 4.63 4.21
C GLU A 110 18.95 4.92 4.07
N ASP A 111 18.57 6.11 3.61
CA ASP A 111 17.15 6.46 3.42
C ASP A 111 16.67 6.03 2.03
N VAL A 112 17.49 6.26 1.00
CA VAL A 112 17.09 5.99 -0.41
C VAL A 112 17.02 4.50 -0.74
N ARG A 113 17.78 3.65 -0.03
CA ARG A 113 17.76 2.19 -0.23
C ARG A 113 16.42 1.52 0.06
N HIS A 114 15.48 2.25 0.68
CA HIS A 114 14.12 1.78 0.92
C HIS A 114 13.20 1.96 -0.29
N PHE A 115 13.68 2.62 -1.35
CA PHE A 115 12.98 2.86 -2.60
C PHE A 115 13.78 2.29 -3.77
N ASP A 116 13.12 2.00 -4.89
CA ASP A 116 13.76 1.59 -6.15
C ASP A 116 14.08 2.79 -7.05
N TYR A 117 13.19 3.81 -7.05
CA TYR A 117 13.37 5.05 -7.80
C TYR A 117 13.15 6.29 -6.94
N ILE A 118 13.93 7.32 -7.24
CA ILE A 118 13.69 8.69 -6.79
C ILE A 118 13.46 9.52 -8.03
N VAL A 119 12.28 10.11 -8.12
CA VAL A 119 11.90 11.03 -9.19
C VAL A 119 12.02 12.44 -8.64
N LEU A 120 12.96 13.19 -9.18
CA LEU A 120 13.12 14.60 -8.88
C LEU A 120 12.44 15.41 -9.97
N THR A 121 11.60 16.37 -9.58
CA THR A 121 11.04 17.39 -10.48
C THR A 121 11.37 18.78 -9.94
N ASP A 122 11.16 19.82 -10.74
CA ASP A 122 11.28 21.20 -10.26
C ASP A 122 10.20 21.59 -9.24
N LYS A 123 9.21 20.74 -8.98
CA LYS A 123 8.09 21.01 -8.07
C LYS A 123 7.90 19.98 -6.96
N GLY A 124 8.70 18.93 -6.91
CA GLY A 124 8.52 17.86 -5.93
C GLY A 124 9.42 16.65 -6.14
N ILE A 125 9.46 15.81 -5.12
CA ILE A 125 10.21 14.55 -5.08
C ILE A 125 9.21 13.41 -4.90
N PHE A 126 9.33 12.36 -5.70
CA PHE A 126 8.55 11.14 -5.55
C PHE A 126 9.48 9.96 -5.33
N ASN A 127 9.34 9.28 -4.20
CA ASN A 127 10.15 8.13 -3.80
C ASN A 127 9.32 6.86 -4.02
N LEU A 128 9.70 6.01 -4.97
CA LEU A 128 8.91 4.85 -5.39
C LEU A 128 9.55 3.52 -4.95
N ASP A 129 8.76 2.69 -4.27
CA ASP A 129 9.03 1.29 -3.94
C ASP A 129 8.17 0.39 -4.84
N ILE A 130 8.80 -0.45 -5.67
CA ILE A 130 8.15 -1.22 -6.73
C ILE A 130 7.85 -2.63 -6.22
N LYS A 131 6.56 -2.95 -6.14
CA LYS A 131 6.12 -4.31 -5.79
C LYS A 131 6.00 -5.20 -7.02
N HIS A 132 6.19 -6.50 -6.78
CA HIS A 132 6.15 -7.50 -7.83
C HIS A 132 4.72 -7.76 -8.31
N TRP A 133 4.55 -8.20 -9.56
CA TRP A 133 3.25 -8.53 -10.18
C TRP A 133 2.39 -9.57 -9.44
N LYS A 134 2.96 -10.35 -8.50
CA LYS A 134 2.22 -11.30 -7.65
C LYS A 134 1.83 -10.74 -6.27
N GLN A 135 2.26 -9.53 -5.96
CA GLN A 135 2.00 -8.83 -4.70
C GLN A 135 0.99 -7.72 -4.98
N LYS A 136 -0.30 -8.06 -4.97
CA LYS A 136 -1.36 -7.15 -5.44
C LYS A 136 -1.82 -6.16 -4.36
N THR A 137 -1.54 -6.43 -3.09
CA THR A 137 -1.99 -5.56 -2.00
C THR A 137 -0.96 -5.55 -0.88
N PHE A 138 -0.56 -4.34 -0.51
CA PHE A 138 0.29 -4.05 0.64
C PHE A 138 -0.60 -3.56 1.76
N TYR A 139 -0.65 -4.32 2.84
CA TYR A 139 -1.50 -4.06 3.98
C TYR A 139 -0.66 -3.58 5.15
N HIS A 140 -1.12 -2.52 5.81
CA HIS A 140 -0.54 -2.00 7.05
C HIS A 140 -1.70 -1.67 7.98
N PHE A 141 -1.88 -2.45 9.04
CA PHE A 141 -3.00 -2.32 9.98
C PHE A 141 -2.53 -2.46 11.41
N THR A 142 -3.15 -1.68 12.29
CA THR A 142 -2.97 -1.79 13.72
C THR A 142 -4.12 -2.57 14.33
N VAL A 143 -3.79 -3.61 15.10
CA VAL A 143 -4.73 -4.54 15.72
C VAL A 143 -4.50 -4.56 17.23
N GLY A 144 -5.58 -4.57 18.00
CA GLY A 144 -5.56 -4.52 19.46
C GLY A 144 -5.81 -3.11 20.00
N GLY A 145 -6.48 -3.01 21.14
CA GLY A 145 -7.03 -1.75 21.67
C GLY A 145 -8.46 -1.93 22.15
N ASN A 146 -9.07 -0.90 22.75
CA ASN A 146 -10.48 -0.97 23.17
C ASN A 146 -11.39 -1.12 21.93
N ASP A 147 -12.08 -2.27 21.82
CA ASP A 147 -13.00 -2.69 20.73
C ASP A 147 -14.00 -1.61 20.25
N LYS A 148 -14.26 -0.57 21.06
CA LYS A 148 -15.22 0.49 20.75
C LYS A 148 -14.78 1.44 19.63
N GLN A 149 -13.48 1.59 19.35
CA GLN A 149 -13.00 2.44 18.25
C GLN A 149 -13.01 1.71 16.89
N LEU A 150 -12.72 0.41 16.89
CA LEU A 150 -12.71 -0.42 15.68
C LEU A 150 -14.11 -0.53 15.05
N SER A 151 -15.16 -0.79 15.86
CA SER A 151 -16.53 -0.95 15.35
C SER A 151 -17.15 0.29 14.70
N GLU A 152 -16.73 1.50 15.08
CA GLU A 152 -17.19 2.75 14.47
C GLU A 152 -16.36 3.11 13.21
N GLN A 153 -15.10 2.66 13.12
CA GLN A 153 -14.25 2.85 11.93
C GLN A 153 -14.61 1.92 10.77
N HIS A 154 -15.26 0.77 11.01
CA HIS A 154 -15.54 -0.23 9.97
C HIS A 154 -16.70 0.11 9.01
N GLN A 155 -17.50 1.16 9.27
CA GLN A 155 -18.63 1.51 8.39
C GLN A 155 -18.19 2.12 7.05
N ASP A 156 -17.05 2.81 7.00
CA ASP A 156 -16.54 3.49 5.80
C ASP A 156 -15.41 2.73 5.07
N LEU A 157 -15.09 1.51 5.52
CA LEU A 157 -14.01 0.72 4.92
C LEU A 157 -14.41 0.12 3.57
N THR A 158 -13.43 0.00 2.67
CA THR A 158 -13.59 -0.83 1.46
C THR A 158 -13.62 -2.31 1.83
N ASP A 159 -14.11 -3.14 0.91
CA ASP A 159 -14.14 -4.59 1.11
C ASP A 159 -12.74 -5.18 1.29
N GLU A 160 -11.73 -4.62 0.62
CA GLU A 160 -10.35 -5.02 0.79
C GLU A 160 -9.80 -4.64 2.17
N GLN A 161 -10.19 -3.49 2.71
CA GLN A 161 -9.77 -3.05 4.05
C GLN A 161 -10.39 -3.95 5.11
N ARG A 162 -11.69 -4.30 4.96
CA ARG A 162 -12.37 -5.28 5.82
C ARG A 162 -11.64 -6.62 5.85
N VAL A 163 -11.26 -7.15 4.68
CA VAL A 163 -10.52 -8.42 4.59
C VAL A 163 -9.13 -8.29 5.21
N GLY A 164 -8.44 -7.17 4.97
CA GLY A 164 -7.14 -6.89 5.56
C GLY A 164 -7.17 -6.91 7.10
N HIS A 165 -8.13 -6.20 7.70
CA HIS A 165 -8.35 -6.21 9.16
C HIS A 165 -8.62 -7.61 9.69
N TYR A 166 -9.54 -8.35 9.06
CA TYR A 166 -9.84 -9.72 9.47
C TYR A 166 -8.58 -10.61 9.48
N ILE A 167 -7.75 -10.54 8.43
CA ILE A 167 -6.52 -11.32 8.35
C ILE A 167 -5.52 -10.92 9.43
N ALA A 168 -5.37 -9.61 9.69
CA ALA A 168 -4.49 -9.09 10.72
C ALA A 168 -4.95 -9.54 12.13
N GLU A 169 -6.25 -9.51 12.41
CA GLU A 169 -6.85 -10.01 13.66
C GLU A 169 -6.66 -11.51 13.84
N GLN A 170 -6.91 -12.31 12.80
CA GLN A 170 -6.66 -13.76 12.85
C GLN A 170 -5.19 -14.07 13.14
N TYR A 171 -4.27 -13.30 12.57
CA TYR A 171 -2.84 -13.44 12.87
C TYR A 171 -2.51 -13.03 14.30
N HIS A 172 -2.97 -11.86 14.74
CA HIS A 172 -2.76 -11.34 16.10
C HIS A 172 -3.29 -12.29 17.18
N SER A 173 -4.46 -12.89 16.96
CA SER A 173 -5.11 -13.81 17.91
C SER A 173 -4.27 -15.04 18.25
N GLN A 174 -3.35 -15.46 17.37
CA GLN A 174 -2.45 -16.60 17.61
C GLN A 174 -1.48 -16.36 18.75
N PHE A 175 -1.15 -15.08 19.01
CA PHE A 175 -0.20 -14.68 20.05
C PHE A 175 -0.87 -14.44 21.41
N LYS A 176 -2.20 -14.36 21.46
CA LYS A 176 -2.99 -14.08 22.68
C LYS A 176 -2.48 -12.84 23.44
N SER A 177 -1.98 -11.84 22.72
CA SER A 177 -1.51 -10.58 23.27
C SER A 177 -2.69 -9.63 23.45
N PRO A 178 -2.82 -8.93 24.59
CA PRO A 178 -3.78 -7.83 24.74
C PRO A 178 -3.22 -6.49 24.22
N ASN A 179 -1.93 -6.44 23.88
CA ASN A 179 -1.28 -5.22 23.43
C ASN A 179 -1.60 -4.95 21.96
N GLU A 180 -1.85 -3.68 21.67
CA GLU A 180 -1.91 -3.15 20.31
C GLU A 180 -0.60 -3.43 19.56
N ALA A 181 -0.73 -3.91 18.31
CA ALA A 181 0.38 -4.24 17.45
C ALA A 181 0.04 -3.92 15.99
N THR A 182 1.00 -3.33 15.29
CA THR A 182 0.87 -3.02 13.86
C THR A 182 1.51 -4.12 13.02
N TYR A 183 0.78 -4.57 12.01
CA TYR A 183 1.17 -5.63 11.11
C TYR A 183 1.24 -5.11 9.68
N THR A 184 2.37 -5.39 9.05
CA THR A 184 2.55 -5.17 7.62
C THR A 184 2.65 -6.51 6.91
N PHE A 185 1.85 -6.70 5.87
CA PHE A 185 1.81 -7.94 5.12
C PHE A 185 1.41 -7.74 3.67
N VAL A 186 1.75 -8.71 2.82
CA VAL A 186 1.37 -8.71 1.40
C VAL A 186 0.53 -9.92 1.05
N GLU A 187 -0.46 -9.72 0.20
CA GLU A 187 -1.18 -10.81 -0.45
C GLU A 187 -0.34 -11.38 -1.60
N GLN A 188 -0.03 -12.68 -1.52
CA GLN A 188 0.58 -13.46 -2.58
C GLN A 188 -0.44 -14.39 -3.21
N ILE A 189 -0.69 -14.19 -4.50
CA ILE A 189 -1.63 -15.02 -5.25
C ILE A 189 -0.83 -16.01 -6.11
N LYS A 190 -1.14 -17.30 -5.93
CA LYS A 190 -0.66 -18.41 -6.76
C LYS A 190 -1.89 -19.06 -7.40
N ASN A 191 -1.71 -19.75 -8.53
CA ASN A 191 -2.80 -20.26 -9.39
C ASN A 191 -3.99 -20.89 -8.63
N ASN A 192 -3.76 -21.56 -7.49
CA ASN A 192 -4.81 -22.19 -6.67
C ASN A 192 -4.77 -21.79 -5.18
N LYS A 193 -4.03 -20.75 -4.78
CA LYS A 193 -3.88 -20.37 -3.37
C LYS A 193 -3.62 -18.87 -3.23
N VAL A 194 -4.36 -18.25 -2.34
CA VAL A 194 -4.02 -16.93 -1.78
C VAL A 194 -3.27 -17.18 -0.46
N SER A 195 -2.12 -16.54 -0.27
CA SER A 195 -1.35 -16.59 0.97
C SER A 195 -0.97 -15.18 1.39
N TYR A 196 -1.14 -14.87 2.67
CA TYR A 196 -0.69 -13.61 3.26
C TYR A 196 0.68 -13.82 3.89
N GLN A 197 1.66 -13.01 3.47
CA GLN A 197 3.00 -13.04 4.03
C GLN A 197 3.21 -11.80 4.91
N PHE A 198 3.31 -12.03 6.21
CA PHE A 198 3.66 -11.01 7.20
C PHE A 198 5.16 -10.75 7.18
N TYR A 199 5.54 -9.49 7.35
CA TYR A 199 6.93 -9.11 7.53
C TYR A 199 7.33 -9.15 9.00
N ASP A 200 8.53 -9.67 9.28
CA ASP A 200 9.09 -9.69 10.64
C ASP A 200 9.41 -8.29 11.16
N TYR A 201 9.73 -7.37 10.25
CA TYR A 201 9.98 -5.96 10.51
C TYR A 201 9.13 -5.13 9.59
N ASP A 202 8.52 -4.07 10.11
CA ASP A 202 7.63 -3.22 9.32
C ASP A 202 8.40 -2.43 8.23
N PRO A 203 8.28 -2.80 6.94
CA PRO A 203 8.92 -2.06 5.87
C PRO A 203 8.21 -0.73 5.58
N TYR A 204 6.92 -0.59 5.94
CA TYR A 204 6.14 0.62 5.69
C TYR A 204 6.63 1.76 6.56
N GLU A 205 6.70 1.55 7.87
CA GLU A 205 7.17 2.56 8.82
C GLU A 205 8.62 2.97 8.55
N LYS A 206 9.47 2.03 8.11
CA LYS A 206 10.84 2.35 7.67
C LYS A 206 10.84 3.24 6.43
N ALA A 207 10.05 2.92 5.41
CA ALA A 207 9.96 3.72 4.20
C ALA A 207 9.35 5.11 4.47
N LYS A 208 8.35 5.20 5.33
CA LYS A 208 7.73 6.45 5.80
C LYS A 208 8.74 7.35 6.51
N GLN A 209 9.47 6.80 7.49
CA GLN A 209 10.52 7.54 8.16
C GLN A 209 11.61 8.00 7.19
N SER A 210 12.02 7.13 6.25
CA SER A 210 13.01 7.46 5.22
C SER A 210 12.54 8.56 4.27
N ASN A 211 11.26 8.56 3.88
CA ASN A 211 10.67 9.61 3.06
C ASN A 211 10.74 10.97 3.78
N LYS A 212 10.41 10.99 5.07
CA LYS A 212 10.51 12.17 5.92
C LYS A 212 11.96 12.65 6.03
N ASP A 213 12.90 11.75 6.28
CA ASP A 213 14.32 12.10 6.42
C ASP A 213 14.90 12.65 5.10
N ILE A 214 14.53 12.09 3.95
CA ILE A 214 14.87 12.62 2.62
C ILE A 214 14.31 14.04 2.46
N SER A 215 13.01 14.22 2.78
CA SER A 215 12.34 15.52 2.68
C SER A 215 13.02 16.60 3.53
N GLU A 216 13.35 16.28 4.79
CA GLU A 216 14.02 17.19 5.71
C GLU A 216 15.44 17.53 5.24
N LYS A 217 16.22 16.53 4.81
CA LYS A 217 17.59 16.73 4.31
C LYS A 217 17.62 17.56 3.03
N VAL A 218 16.72 17.30 2.07
CA VAL A 218 16.64 18.07 0.82
C VAL A 218 16.15 19.50 1.11
N SER A 219 15.15 19.66 1.97
CA SER A 219 14.65 20.99 2.35
C SER A 219 15.73 21.83 3.06
N ALA A 220 16.53 21.19 3.93
CA ALA A 220 17.66 21.84 4.60
C ALA A 220 18.77 22.26 3.61
N TYR A 221 19.06 21.41 2.62
CA TYR A 221 20.04 21.70 1.57
C TYR A 221 19.59 22.87 0.67
N LEU A 222 18.34 22.84 0.22
CA LEU A 222 17.78 23.84 -0.71
C LEU A 222 17.37 25.15 -0.01
N LYS A 223 17.20 25.14 1.32
CA LYS A 223 16.58 26.22 2.12
C LYS A 223 15.18 26.59 1.63
N GLN A 224 14.49 25.62 1.02
CA GLN A 224 13.15 25.74 0.47
C GLN A 224 12.45 24.40 0.66
N SER A 225 11.16 24.43 1.02
CA SER A 225 10.35 23.22 1.15
C SER A 225 9.83 22.80 -0.22
N ILE A 226 10.07 21.54 -0.59
CA ILE A 226 9.43 20.90 -1.74
C ILE A 226 8.69 19.65 -1.26
N PRO A 227 7.51 19.34 -1.81
CA PRO A 227 6.77 18.15 -1.39
C PRO A 227 7.60 16.91 -1.72
N SER A 228 7.68 15.99 -0.77
CA SER A 228 8.27 14.67 -0.95
C SER A 228 7.23 13.61 -0.61
N ILE A 229 6.91 12.77 -1.59
CA ILE A 229 5.86 11.75 -1.47
C ILE A 229 6.48 10.37 -1.63
N GLY A 230 6.25 9.50 -0.65
CA GLY A 230 6.59 8.09 -0.72
C GLY A 230 5.44 7.31 -1.37
N LEU A 231 5.74 6.46 -2.34
CA LEU A 231 4.76 5.70 -3.12
C LEU A 231 5.18 4.23 -3.20
N VAL A 232 4.21 3.34 -3.03
CA VAL A 232 4.34 1.93 -3.39
C VAL A 232 3.68 1.74 -4.76
N TYR A 233 4.45 1.38 -5.78
CA TYR A 233 3.94 1.17 -7.14
C TYR A 233 3.65 -0.32 -7.41
N PHE A 234 2.49 -0.57 -8.01
CA PHE A 234 2.06 -1.88 -8.47
C PHE A 234 2.11 -1.94 -9.99
N THR A 235 2.37 -3.13 -10.55
CA THR A 235 2.55 -3.32 -12.00
C THR A 235 1.28 -3.04 -12.81
N ASP A 236 0.12 -2.88 -12.19
CA ASP A 236 -1.13 -2.45 -12.83
C ASP A 236 -1.21 -0.92 -13.02
N GLY A 237 -0.22 -0.16 -12.54
CA GLY A 237 -0.19 1.30 -12.62
C GLY A 237 -0.80 2.02 -11.41
N SER A 238 -1.33 1.27 -10.44
CA SER A 238 -1.82 1.82 -9.19
C SER A 238 -0.69 2.10 -8.20
N VAL A 239 -0.93 3.05 -7.30
CA VAL A 239 -0.01 3.40 -6.21
C VAL A 239 -0.72 3.47 -4.86
N ASN A 240 -0.01 3.04 -3.81
CA ASN A 240 -0.37 3.34 -2.43
C ASN A 240 0.57 4.42 -1.90
N ILE A 241 0.03 5.43 -1.22
CA ILE A 241 0.82 6.51 -0.63
C ILE A 241 1.38 6.06 0.73
N ILE A 242 2.70 6.15 0.89
CA ILE A 242 3.42 5.85 2.13
C ILE A 242 3.38 7.07 3.06
N ASP A 243 3.72 8.24 2.54
CA ASP A 243 3.75 9.52 3.28
C ASP A 243 3.80 10.71 2.30
N GLY A 244 3.28 11.88 2.70
CA GLY A 244 3.22 13.07 1.84
C GLY A 244 2.36 14.23 2.37
N VAL A 245 2.20 15.31 1.57
CA VAL A 245 1.42 16.51 1.95
C VAL A 245 -0.06 16.20 2.20
N TYR A 246 -0.55 15.09 1.64
CA TYR A 246 -1.82 14.52 2.02
C TYR A 246 -1.71 13.98 3.44
N ARG A 247 -2.36 14.63 4.40
CA ARG A 247 -2.55 14.08 5.74
C ARG A 247 -3.25 12.73 5.60
N SER A 248 -2.46 11.66 5.56
CA SER A 248 -2.99 10.36 5.90
C SER A 248 -3.45 10.48 7.35
N ASN A 249 -4.75 10.33 7.58
CA ASN A 249 -5.30 10.29 8.92
C ASN A 249 -4.45 9.31 9.73
N ALA A 250 -4.19 9.64 11.01
CA ALA A 250 -3.23 8.97 11.89
C ALA A 250 -3.39 7.45 12.06
N ASN A 251 -4.39 6.84 11.41
CA ASN A 251 -4.63 5.42 11.28
C ASN A 251 -4.46 5.06 9.79
N THR A 252 -3.21 4.85 9.36
CA THR A 252 -2.79 4.72 7.95
C THR A 252 -3.14 3.34 7.37
N GLU A 253 -4.44 3.07 7.21
CA GLU A 253 -4.92 1.86 6.54
C GLU A 253 -4.68 1.97 5.03
N THR A 254 -3.51 1.55 4.56
CA THR A 254 -3.10 1.74 3.17
C THR A 254 -3.81 0.77 2.24
N LEU A 255 -4.89 1.24 1.62
CA LEU A 255 -5.55 0.54 0.52
C LEU A 255 -6.10 1.49 -0.55
N SER A 256 -5.83 2.79 -0.42
CA SER A 256 -6.21 3.79 -1.42
C SER A 256 -5.31 3.66 -2.64
N SER A 257 -5.74 2.86 -3.61
CA SER A 257 -5.11 2.70 -4.91
C SER A 257 -5.48 3.89 -5.80
N SER A 258 -4.68 4.95 -5.78
CA SER A 258 -4.77 6.03 -6.76
C SER A 258 -3.93 5.68 -7.99
N SER A 259 -4.24 6.28 -9.16
CA SER A 259 -3.35 6.19 -10.32
C SER A 259 -2.05 6.97 -10.04
N LEU A 260 -0.91 6.41 -10.45
CA LEU A 260 0.39 7.09 -10.40
C LEU A 260 0.33 8.48 -11.05
N GLU A 261 -0.33 8.57 -12.21
CA GLU A 261 -0.52 9.83 -12.95
C GLU A 261 -1.29 10.86 -12.13
N HIS A 262 -2.36 10.43 -11.47
CA HIS A 262 -3.20 11.32 -10.68
C HIS A 262 -2.42 11.92 -9.51
N VAL A 263 -1.70 11.09 -8.75
CA VAL A 263 -0.93 11.53 -7.58
C VAL A 263 0.19 12.49 -7.97
N ILE A 264 0.94 12.19 -9.05
CA ILE A 264 2.01 13.07 -9.52
C ILE A 264 1.42 14.40 -10.02
N THR A 265 0.38 14.35 -10.85
CA THR A 265 -0.24 15.55 -11.44
C THR A 265 -0.83 16.45 -10.37
N GLU A 266 -1.59 15.90 -9.43
CA GLU A 266 -2.18 16.66 -8.32
C GLU A 266 -1.10 17.33 -7.47
N THR A 267 -0.01 16.61 -7.17
CA THR A 267 1.09 17.17 -6.38
C THR A 267 1.79 18.33 -7.10
N VAL A 268 2.03 18.18 -8.40
CA VAL A 268 2.65 19.19 -9.25
C VAL A 268 1.75 20.42 -9.42
N ASP A 269 0.43 20.22 -9.51
CA ASP A 269 -0.55 21.28 -9.71
C ASP A 269 -0.80 22.07 -8.42
N ASN A 270 -0.78 21.39 -7.28
CA ASN A 270 -0.90 22.02 -5.97
C ASN A 270 0.35 22.82 -5.57
N GLN A 271 1.49 22.62 -6.25
CA GLN A 271 2.69 23.41 -6.00
C GLN A 271 2.82 24.65 -6.88
N THR A 272 2.77 25.79 -6.21
CA THR A 272 2.92 27.12 -6.80
C THR A 272 4.39 27.53 -6.94
N GLU A 273 5.27 27.07 -6.05
CA GLU A 273 6.69 27.36 -6.08
C GLU A 273 7.49 26.22 -6.71
N ALA A 274 8.32 26.55 -7.70
CA ALA A 274 9.25 25.63 -8.32
C ALA A 274 10.69 26.01 -7.95
N ILE A 275 11.56 25.01 -7.77
CA ILE A 275 12.98 25.24 -7.55
C ILE A 275 13.64 25.76 -8.82
N SER A 276 14.62 26.65 -8.65
CA SER A 276 15.36 27.22 -9.78
C SER A 276 16.18 26.16 -10.52
N LYS A 277 16.59 26.47 -11.75
CA LYS A 277 17.48 25.61 -12.53
C LYS A 277 18.75 25.25 -11.77
N SER A 278 19.40 26.24 -11.16
CA SER A 278 20.65 26.02 -10.43
C SER A 278 20.42 25.11 -9.23
N GLN A 279 19.34 25.33 -8.45
CA GLN A 279 18.99 24.45 -7.33
C GLN A 279 18.71 23.02 -7.79
N PHE A 280 18.02 22.83 -8.92
CA PHE A 280 17.77 21.51 -9.50
C PHE A 280 19.07 20.81 -9.93
N ASP A 281 19.93 21.52 -10.68
CA ASP A 281 21.19 20.98 -11.18
C ASP A 281 22.16 20.67 -10.02
N ASP A 282 22.21 21.54 -8.99
CA ASP A 282 23.03 21.35 -7.77
C ASP A 282 22.53 20.15 -6.94
N LEU A 283 21.22 19.98 -6.82
CA LEU A 283 20.63 18.82 -6.12
C LEU A 283 20.91 17.53 -6.89
N LEU A 284 20.79 17.56 -8.22
CA LEU A 284 21.09 16.41 -9.07
C LEU A 284 22.56 16.00 -8.95
N GLN A 285 23.49 16.96 -8.93
CA GLN A 285 24.91 16.68 -8.71
C GLN A 285 25.19 16.19 -7.30
N HIS A 286 24.46 16.68 -6.29
CA HIS A 286 24.61 16.18 -4.93
C HIS A 286 24.15 14.73 -4.79
N ILE A 287 23.12 14.32 -5.56
CA ILE A 287 22.53 12.99 -5.51
C ILE A 287 23.34 11.94 -6.29
N HIS A 288 24.02 12.33 -7.38
CA HIS A 288 24.86 11.45 -8.21
C HIS A 288 26.27 11.23 -7.65
#